data_AF-A0AAN4Z241-F1
#
_entry.id   AF-A0AAN4Z241-F1
#
_cell.length_a   1.000
_cell.length_b   1.000
_cell.length_c   1.000
_cell.angle_alpha   90.00
_cell.angle_beta   90.00
_cell.angle_gamma   90.00
#
_symmetry.space_group_name_H-M   'P 1'
#
loop_
_entity.id
_entity.type
_entity.pdbx_description
1 polymer ?
#
loop_
_entity_poly.entity_id
_entity_poly.type
_entity_poly.pdbx_seq_one_letter_code
_entity_poly.pdbx_strand_id
1 'polypeptide(L)'
;LLAVLFSFLFLLLLCDAAENPQMAEIRREYEKKLSSLSIEGQLAAKEMMEVLDGRLSREETRSRMEEMMEKLSEKIKKELKTLRPIRNGKVITMEQIFEFIEKI
;
A
#
# COMPACT_ATOMS: atom_id res chain seq x y z
N LEU A 1 10.46 27.67 30.50
CA LEU A 1 10.64 26.26 30.08
C LEU A 1 9.35 25.66 29.48
N LEU A 2 8.20 25.72 30.17
CA LEU A 2 6.93 25.15 29.68
C LEU A 2 6.49 25.65 28.29
N ALA A 3 6.63 26.95 28.02
CA ALA A 3 6.26 27.55 26.74
C ALA A 3 7.10 27.06 25.54
N VAL A 4 8.36 26.67 25.79
CA VAL A 4 9.27 26.15 24.75
C VAL A 4 8.96 24.69 24.42
N LEU A 5 8.49 23.91 25.41
CA LEU A 5 8.03 22.55 25.19
C LEU A 5 6.70 22.52 24.41
N PHE A 6 5.80 23.47 24.70
CA PHE A 6 4.54 23.59 23.99
C PHE A 6 4.72 24.02 22.53
N SER A 7 5.68 24.91 22.24
CA SER A 7 5.98 25.30 20.86
C SER A 7 6.61 24.16 20.05
N PHE A 8 7.44 23.32 20.69
CA PHE A 8 8.00 22.12 20.06
C PHE A 8 6.92 21.07 19.75
N LEU A 9 5.98 20.85 20.68
CA LEU A 9 4.86 19.96 20.48
C LEU A 9 3.91 20.46 19.37
N PHE A 10 3.69 21.78 19.30
CA PHE A 10 2.89 22.42 18.26
C PHE A 10 3.55 22.33 16.87
N LEU A 11 4.88 22.49 16.79
CA LEU A 11 5.65 22.28 15.56
C LEU A 11 5.61 20.82 15.09
N LEU A 12 5.68 19.85 16.01
CA LEU A 12 5.54 18.43 15.68
C LEU A 12 4.12 18.08 15.19
N LEU A 13 3.08 18.67 15.79
CA LEU A 13 1.69 18.54 15.35
C LEU A 13 1.46 19.16 13.96
N LEU A 14 2.12 20.28 13.64
CA LEU A 14 2.07 20.88 12.31
C LEU A 14 2.82 20.06 11.25
N CYS A 15 3.88 19.35 11.63
CA CYS A 15 4.57 18.41 10.73
C CYS A 15 3.72 17.17 10.42
N ASP A 16 2.94 16.67 11.38
CA ASP A 16 2.03 15.54 11.16
C ASP A 16 0.81 15.96 10.31
N ALA A 17 0.35 17.21 10.48
CA ALA A 17 -0.70 17.82 9.64
C ALA A 17 -0.22 18.19 8.22
N ALA A 18 1.07 18.06 7.92
CA ALA A 18 1.65 18.27 6.59
C ALA A 18 1.56 17.02 5.69
N GLU A 19 0.71 16.04 6.02
CA GLU A 19 0.35 15.01 5.06
C GLU A 19 -0.36 15.70 3.88
N ASN A 20 0.22 15.59 2.68
CA ASN A 20 -0.32 16.18 1.46
C ASN A 20 -1.83 15.82 1.37
N PRO A 21 -2.75 16.80 1.34
CA PRO A 21 -4.20 16.53 1.38
C PRO A 21 -4.67 15.55 0.30
N GLN A 22 -4.01 15.57 -0.86
CA GLN A 22 -4.27 14.62 -1.94
C GLN A 22 -3.85 13.19 -1.58
N MET A 23 -2.72 13.01 -0.91
CA MET A 23 -2.26 11.68 -0.46
C MET A 23 -3.15 11.12 0.65
N ALA A 24 -3.62 11.98 1.56
CA ALA A 24 -4.58 11.59 2.59
C ALA A 24 -5.91 11.12 1.98
N GLU A 25 -6.40 11.80 0.94
CA GLU A 25 -7.61 11.39 0.22
C GLU A 25 -7.44 10.05 -0.50
N ILE A 26 -6.32 9.86 -1.22
CA ILE A 26 -6.04 8.59 -1.90
C ILE A 26 -5.89 7.45 -0.89
N ARG A 27 -5.23 7.68 0.26
CA ARG A 27 -5.11 6.69 1.34
C ARG A 27 -6.50 6.30 1.88
N ARG A 28 -7.38 7.28 2.13
CA ARG A 28 -8.76 7.01 2.56
C ARG A 28 -9.54 6.22 1.52
N GLU A 29 -9.39 6.55 0.23
CA GLU A 29 -10.05 5.79 -0.85
C GLU A 29 -9.54 4.35 -0.89
N TYR A 30 -8.22 4.16 -0.74
CA TYR A 30 -7.59 2.84 -0.66
C TYR A 30 -8.12 2.04 0.55
N GLU A 31 -8.15 2.62 1.74
CA GLU A 31 -8.67 1.97 2.95
C GLU A 31 -10.16 1.61 2.83
N LYS A 32 -10.96 2.49 2.23
CA LYS A 32 -12.37 2.24 1.94
C LYS A 32 -12.54 1.07 0.96
N LYS A 33 -11.71 1.00 -0.09
CA LYS A 33 -11.73 -0.13 -1.03
C LYS A 33 -11.27 -1.43 -0.36
N LEU A 34 -10.19 -1.38 0.40
CA LEU A 34 -9.66 -2.53 1.13
C LEU A 34 -10.72 -3.12 2.06
N SER A 35 -11.37 -2.29 2.88
CA SER A 35 -12.45 -2.72 3.78
C SER A 35 -13.72 -3.21 3.06
N SER A 36 -13.91 -2.85 1.79
CA SER A 36 -15.01 -3.38 0.96
C SER A 36 -14.72 -4.74 0.32
N LEU A 37 -13.47 -5.21 0.36
CA LEU A 37 -13.11 -6.54 -0.13
C LEU A 37 -13.61 -7.63 0.82
N SER A 38 -13.69 -8.86 0.31
CA SER A 38 -13.91 -10.03 1.15
C SER A 38 -12.78 -10.20 2.17
N ILE A 39 -13.00 -10.96 3.25
CA ILE A 39 -11.95 -11.23 4.25
C ILE A 39 -10.71 -11.84 3.58
N GLU A 40 -10.91 -12.79 2.66
CA GLU A 40 -9.83 -13.39 1.87
C GLU A 40 -9.13 -12.36 0.99
N GLY A 41 -9.87 -11.43 0.37
CA GLY A 41 -9.31 -10.35 -0.43
C GLY A 41 -8.49 -9.34 0.38
N GLN A 42 -8.93 -9.04 1.61
CA GLN A 42 -8.18 -8.20 2.55
C GLN A 42 -6.88 -8.87 2.99
N LEU A 43 -6.93 -10.17 3.30
CA LEU A 43 -5.74 -10.95 3.67
C LEU A 43 -4.74 -11.01 2.50
N ALA A 44 -5.22 -11.29 1.30
CA ALA A 44 -4.38 -11.33 0.10
C ALA A 44 -3.76 -9.95 -0.21
N ALA A 45 -4.52 -8.86 -0.03
CA ALA A 45 -3.99 -7.51 -0.21
C ALA A 45 -2.90 -7.18 0.81
N LYS A 46 -3.06 -7.64 2.06
CA LYS A 46 -2.04 -7.46 3.11
C LYS A 46 -0.77 -8.25 2.78
N GLU A 47 -0.89 -9.52 2.41
CA GLU A 47 0.25 -10.36 2.01
C GLU A 47 1.00 -9.76 0.82
N MET A 48 0.27 -9.28 -0.18
CA MET A 48 0.83 -8.58 -1.33
C MET A 48 1.65 -7.35 -0.90
N MET A 49 1.13 -6.54 0.02
CA MET A 49 1.84 -5.38 0.55
C MET A 49 3.09 -5.78 1.36
N GLU A 50 3.03 -6.87 2.13
CA GLU A 50 4.19 -7.40 2.85
C GLU A 50 5.29 -7.89 1.90
N VAL A 51 4.92 -8.52 0.79
CA VAL A 51 5.88 -8.94 -0.26
C VAL A 51 6.53 -7.73 -0.94
N LEU A 52 5.79 -6.64 -1.14
CA LEU A 52 6.28 -5.41 -1.77
C LEU A 52 7.09 -4.50 -0.82
N ASP A 53 6.75 -4.47 0.46
CA ASP A 53 7.47 -3.71 1.49
C ASP A 53 8.67 -4.47 2.05
N GLY A 54 8.65 -5.80 1.90
CA GLY A 54 9.77 -6.66 2.26
C GLY A 54 11.05 -6.24 1.54
N ARG A 55 12.18 -6.28 2.26
CA ARG A 55 13.52 -6.10 1.69
C ARG A 55 14.00 -7.36 0.96
N LEU A 56 13.15 -7.89 0.09
CA LEU A 56 13.43 -9.07 -0.70
C LEU A 56 14.19 -8.68 -1.96
N SER A 57 14.98 -9.61 -2.47
CA SER A 57 15.50 -9.48 -3.82
C SER A 57 14.35 -9.54 -4.83
N ARG A 58 14.58 -9.00 -6.02
CA ARG A 58 13.60 -8.98 -7.12
C ARG A 58 13.06 -10.38 -7.44
N GLU A 59 13.94 -11.37 -7.48
CA GLU A 59 13.61 -12.76 -7.79
C GLU A 59 12.74 -13.39 -6.69
N GLU A 60 13.04 -13.08 -5.42
CA GLU A 60 12.22 -13.51 -4.28
C GLU A 60 10.86 -12.83 -4.25
N THR A 61 10.80 -11.52 -4.52
CA THR A 61 9.53 -10.78 -4.64
C THR A 61 8.68 -11.37 -5.76
N ARG A 62 9.28 -11.65 -6.92
CA ARG A 62 8.58 -12.27 -8.05
C ARG A 62 8.04 -13.64 -7.69
N SER A 63 8.90 -14.52 -7.18
CA SER A 63 8.55 -15.89 -6.82
C SER A 63 7.41 -15.92 -5.79
N ARG A 64 7.48 -15.09 -4.74
CA ARG A 64 6.39 -14.98 -3.75
C ARG A 64 5.11 -14.39 -4.32
N MET A 65 5.21 -13.40 -5.21
CA MET A 65 4.04 -12.82 -5.84
C MET A 65 3.35 -13.82 -6.77
N GLU A 66 4.11 -14.57 -7.57
CA GLU A 66 3.60 -15.64 -8.43
C GLU A 66 2.96 -16.76 -7.59
N GLU A 67 3.65 -17.24 -6.55
CA GLU A 67 3.14 -18.28 -5.65
C GLU A 67 1.84 -17.84 -4.95
N MET A 68 1.79 -16.61 -4.45
CA MET A 68 0.56 -16.04 -3.86
C MET A 68 -0.55 -16.02 -4.92
N MET A 69 -0.29 -15.45 -6.11
CA MET A 69 -1.30 -15.32 -7.16
C MET A 69 -1.81 -16.68 -7.67
N GLU A 70 -0.99 -17.72 -7.72
CA GLU A 70 -1.43 -19.08 -8.09
C GLU A 70 -2.40 -19.68 -7.07
N LYS A 71 -2.21 -19.38 -5.78
CA LYS A 71 -3.08 -19.87 -4.70
C LYS A 71 -4.42 -19.13 -4.62
N LEU A 72 -4.50 -17.92 -5.17
CA LEU A 72 -5.71 -17.11 -5.13
C LEU A 72 -6.76 -17.58 -6.14
N SER A 73 -8.02 -17.58 -5.72
CA SER A 73 -9.13 -17.78 -6.64
C SER A 73 -9.29 -16.61 -7.61
N GLU A 74 -9.91 -16.87 -8.78
CA GLU A 74 -10.19 -15.81 -9.77
C GLU A 74 -11.05 -14.68 -9.22
N LYS A 75 -11.90 -14.97 -8.21
CA LYS A 75 -12.66 -13.94 -7.51
C LYS A 75 -11.73 -12.98 -6.76
N ILE A 76 -10.79 -13.51 -5.99
CA ILE A 76 -9.86 -12.68 -5.20
C ILE A 76 -8.90 -11.92 -6.10
N LYS A 77 -8.42 -12.53 -7.19
CA LYS A 77 -7.60 -11.82 -8.20
C LYS A 77 -8.34 -10.60 -8.77
N LYS A 78 -9.65 -10.73 -9.04
CA LYS A 78 -10.48 -9.60 -9.49
C LYS A 78 -10.61 -8.53 -8.41
N GLU A 79 -10.86 -8.93 -7.16
CA GLU A 79 -10.91 -8.01 -6.02
C GLU A 79 -9.60 -7.21 -5.90
N LEU A 80 -8.44 -7.87 -5.94
CA LEU A 80 -7.13 -7.22 -5.88
C LEU A 80 -6.87 -6.26 -7.05
N LYS A 81 -7.31 -6.58 -8.26
CA LYS A 81 -7.20 -5.68 -9.43
C LYS A 81 -7.98 -4.38 -9.28
N THR A 82 -8.97 -4.32 -8.39
CA THR A 82 -9.68 -3.07 -8.11
C THR A 82 -8.91 -2.14 -7.17
N LEU A 83 -7.91 -2.67 -6.46
CA LEU A 83 -7.03 -1.88 -5.61
C LEU A 83 -6.11 -1.02 -6.47
N ARG A 84 -5.86 0.18 -5.97
CA ARG A 84 -5.00 1.19 -6.59
C ARG A 84 -3.98 1.66 -5.55
N PRO A 85 -2.96 0.84 -5.24
CA PRO A 85 -1.97 1.18 -4.23
C PRO A 85 -1.12 2.38 -4.65
N ILE A 86 -0.46 2.99 -3.66
CA ILE A 86 0.40 4.17 -3.88
C ILE A 86 1.86 3.73 -3.73
N ARG A 87 2.70 4.12 -4.68
CA ARG A 87 4.16 3.99 -4.59
C ARG A 87 4.82 5.32 -4.96
N ASN A 88 5.73 5.80 -4.12
CA ASN A 88 6.44 7.08 -4.32
C ASN A 88 5.48 8.26 -4.61
N GLY A 89 4.35 8.33 -3.91
CA GLY A 89 3.35 9.38 -4.09
C GLY A 89 2.58 9.30 -5.42
N LYS A 90 2.58 8.15 -6.10
CA LYS A 90 1.79 7.92 -7.32
C LYS A 90 0.91 6.69 -7.16
N VAL A 91 -0.33 6.82 -7.60
CA VAL A 91 -1.23 5.67 -7.73
C VAL A 91 -0.70 4.76 -8.83
N ILE A 92 -0.55 3.48 -8.51
CA ILE A 92 -0.11 2.45 -9.46
C ILE A 92 -1.19 1.37 -9.60
N THR A 93 -1.29 0.75 -10.77
CA THR A 93 -2.16 -0.41 -11.00
C THR A 93 -1.44 -1.71 -10.66
N MET A 94 -2.20 -2.80 -10.56
CA MET A 94 -1.65 -4.14 -10.38
C MET A 94 -0.70 -4.53 -11.52
N GLU A 95 -1.02 -4.17 -12.76
CA GLU A 95 -0.16 -4.42 -13.91
C GLU A 95 1.17 -3.67 -13.78
N GLN A 96 1.13 -2.42 -13.30
CA GLN A 96 2.35 -1.65 -13.05
C GLN A 96 3.21 -2.27 -11.95
N ILE A 97 2.61 -2.89 -10.92
CA ILE A 97 3.36 -3.65 -9.90
C ILE A 97 4.15 -4.79 -10.55
N PHE A 98 3.52 -5.57 -11.44
CA PHE A 98 4.21 -6.62 -12.17
C PHE A 98 5.30 -6.07 -13.09
N GLU A 99 5.04 -4.97 -13.81
CA GLU A 99 6.07 -4.33 -14.63
C GLU A 99 7.26 -3.82 -13.80
N PHE A 100 7.04 -3.33 -12.57
CA PHE A 100 8.13 -2.94 -11.67
C PHE A 100 8.98 -4.13 -11.24
N ILE A 101 8.35 -5.27 -10.99
CA ILE A 101 9.05 -6.53 -10.72
C ILE A 101 9.81 -7.00 -11.97
N GLU A 102 9.40 -6.61 -13.18
CA GLU A 102 10.04 -6.98 -14.45
C GLU A 102 11.10 -6.00 -15.00
N LYS A 103 11.13 -4.73 -14.57
CA LYS A 103 12.02 -3.70 -15.16
C LYS A 103 13.21 -3.25 -14.31
N ILE A 104 13.32 -3.67 -13.04
CA ILE A 104 14.44 -3.34 -12.12
C ILE A 104 15.30 -4.57 -11.94
#